data_AF-A0A2R6JFC0-F1
#
_entry.id   AF-A0A2R6JFC0-F1
#
_cell.length_a   1.000
_cell.length_b   1.000
_cell.length_c   1.000
_cell.angle_alpha   90.00
_cell.angle_beta   90.00
_cell.angle_gamma   90.00
#
_symmetry.space_group_name_H-M   'P 1'
#
loop_
_entity.id
_entity.type
_entity.pdbx_description
1 polymer ?
#
loop_
_entity_poly.entity_id
_entity_poly.type
_entity_poly.pdbx_seq_one_letter_code
_entity_poly.pdbx_strand_id
1 'polypeptide(L)'
;MPTGADADPGEGDGPEEVRVVSTDRPIPLTAQMALEEYGLVRTERPEGGGPVEVAYLRRRPPDELLDEHDLRATTVHRELWRDHDDRLVEVRPETVLIDGTPTDIDPEEAREEARTEGYEPIDVPDDE
;
A
#
# COMPACT_ATOMS: atom_id res chain seq x y z
N MET A 1 37.81 16.27 -1.08
CA MET A 1 37.17 16.43 -2.41
C MET A 1 37.91 15.51 -3.36
N PRO A 2 37.27 14.51 -3.97
CA PRO A 2 35.96 14.55 -4.64
C PRO A 2 34.82 13.91 -3.81
N THR A 3 33.61 14.48 -3.85
CA THR A 3 32.43 14.04 -4.65
C THR A 3 31.77 12.82 -3.98
N GLY A 4 30.63 12.94 -3.31
CA GLY A 4 29.37 13.43 -3.86
C GLY A 4 28.48 12.21 -4.10
N ALA A 5 27.66 11.90 -3.11
CA ALA A 5 26.44 11.08 -3.12
C ALA A 5 25.94 11.24 -1.67
N ASP A 6 25.01 12.15 -1.34
CA ASP A 6 23.64 12.14 -1.84
C ASP A 6 23.25 10.71 -2.22
N ALA A 7 23.32 9.81 -1.23
CA ALA A 7 22.35 8.74 -1.15
C ALA A 7 21.06 9.44 -0.74
N ASP A 8 20.40 10.03 -1.73
CA ASP A 8 18.95 10.11 -1.76
C ASP A 8 18.48 8.76 -1.22
N PRO A 9 17.83 8.69 -0.04
CA PRO A 9 17.26 7.44 0.39
C PRO A 9 16.20 7.18 -0.66
N GLY A 10 16.50 6.33 -1.64
CA GLY A 10 15.55 5.94 -2.67
C GLY A 10 14.30 5.54 -1.92
N GLU A 11 13.33 6.45 -1.90
CA GLU A 11 11.95 6.16 -1.59
C GLU A 11 11.68 5.03 -2.56
N GLY A 12 11.60 3.81 -2.02
CA GLY A 12 11.29 2.67 -2.85
C GLY A 12 9.98 3.02 -3.52
N ASP A 13 10.06 3.36 -4.82
CA ASP A 13 8.93 3.61 -5.70
C ASP A 13 8.29 2.24 -5.96
N GLY A 14 7.85 1.63 -4.87
CA GLY A 14 6.98 0.48 -4.94
C GLY A 14 5.65 0.97 -5.49
N PRO A 15 4.98 0.14 -6.28
CA PRO A 15 3.95 0.59 -7.20
C PRO A 15 2.83 1.28 -6.42
N GLU A 16 2.46 2.46 -6.89
CA GLU A 16 1.45 3.31 -6.27
C GLU A 16 0.11 2.57 -6.28
N GLU A 17 -0.35 2.12 -5.11
CA GLU A 17 -1.68 1.52 -4.97
C GLU A 17 -2.62 2.58 -4.40
N VAL A 18 -3.83 2.68 -4.97
CA VAL A 18 -4.84 3.61 -4.48
C VAL A 18 -5.78 2.88 -3.55
N ARG A 19 -5.75 3.28 -2.29
CA ARG A 19 -6.64 2.77 -1.26
C ARG A 19 -7.89 3.60 -1.19
N VAL A 20 -9.04 2.98 -1.41
CA VAL A 20 -10.36 3.57 -1.26
C VAL A 20 -11.04 3.00 -0.01
N VAL A 21 -11.41 3.87 0.91
CA VAL A 21 -12.06 3.47 2.16
C VAL A 21 -13.50 3.93 2.21
N SER A 22 -14.35 3.11 2.83
CA SER A 22 -15.67 3.50 3.28
C SER A 22 -15.75 3.41 4.79
N THR A 23 -16.10 4.52 5.45
CA THR A 23 -16.07 4.65 6.91
C THR A 23 -17.34 4.21 7.60
N ASP A 24 -18.49 4.35 6.93
CA ASP A 24 -19.80 4.22 7.57
C ASP A 24 -20.56 2.97 7.12
N ARG A 25 -20.22 2.40 5.96
CA ARG A 25 -20.92 1.25 5.38
C ARG A 25 -20.02 0.43 4.44
N PRO A 26 -20.40 -0.81 4.10
CA PRO A 26 -19.69 -1.58 3.07
C PRO A 26 -19.74 -0.86 1.71
N ILE A 27 -18.73 -1.07 0.86
CA ILE A 27 -18.71 -0.48 -0.48
C ILE A 27 -19.86 -1.11 -1.28
N PRO A 28 -20.80 -0.33 -1.82
CA PRO A 28 -21.93 -0.88 -2.56
C PRO A 28 -21.44 -1.58 -3.83
N LEU A 29 -22.14 -2.63 -4.26
CA LEU A 29 -21.77 -3.41 -5.45
C LEU A 29 -21.61 -2.53 -6.70
N THR A 30 -22.44 -1.50 -6.85
CA THR A 30 -22.33 -0.51 -7.95
C THR A 30 -21.02 0.24 -7.93
N ALA A 31 -20.54 0.62 -6.75
CA ALA A 31 -19.23 1.24 -6.61
C ALA A 31 -18.12 0.23 -6.90
N GLN A 32 -18.21 -1.01 -6.42
CA GLN A 32 -17.21 -2.04 -6.72
C GLN A 32 -17.07 -2.27 -8.23
N MET A 33 -18.19 -2.40 -8.96
CA MET A 33 -18.17 -2.52 -10.42
C MET A 33 -17.55 -1.31 -11.11
N ALA A 34 -17.82 -0.09 -10.62
CA ALA A 34 -17.20 1.11 -11.15
C ALA A 34 -15.69 1.17 -10.84
N LEU A 35 -15.28 0.70 -9.66
CA LEU A 35 -13.89 0.59 -9.23
C LEU A 35 -13.09 -0.46 -10.03
N GLU A 36 -13.75 -1.49 -10.59
CA GLU A 36 -13.08 -2.46 -11.47
C GLU A 36 -12.43 -1.80 -12.69
N GLU A 37 -13.02 -0.74 -13.27
CA GLU A 37 -12.39 0.02 -14.37
C GLU A 37 -11.05 0.67 -13.97
N TYR A 38 -10.84 0.92 -12.68
CA TYR A 38 -9.62 1.51 -12.14
C TYR A 38 -8.62 0.45 -11.65
N GLY A 39 -8.87 -0.82 -11.95
CA GLY A 39 -7.98 -1.93 -11.61
C GLY A 39 -8.11 -2.34 -10.15
N LEU A 40 -9.32 -2.63 -9.70
CA LEU A 40 -9.59 -3.20 -8.37
C LEU A 40 -8.77 -4.48 -8.17
N VAL A 41 -7.82 -4.42 -7.25
CA VAL A 41 -6.90 -5.50 -6.89
C VAL A 41 -7.55 -6.43 -5.88
N ARG A 42 -8.05 -5.87 -4.78
CA ARG A 42 -8.73 -6.60 -3.71
C ARG A 42 -9.57 -5.67 -2.85
N THR A 43 -10.49 -6.27 -2.10
CA THR A 43 -11.19 -5.62 -1.00
C THR A 43 -10.91 -6.35 0.31
N GLU A 44 -10.75 -5.59 1.39
CA GLU A 44 -10.59 -6.11 2.73
C GLU A 44 -11.55 -5.40 3.69
N ARG A 45 -11.90 -6.10 4.77
CA ARG A 45 -12.64 -5.51 5.89
C ARG A 45 -11.74 -5.59 7.11
N PRO A 46 -11.11 -4.47 7.52
CA PRO A 46 -10.17 -4.50 8.62
C PRO A 46 -10.92 -4.86 9.91
N GLU A 47 -10.34 -5.76 10.71
CA GLU A 47 -10.88 -6.17 12.00
C GLU A 47 -10.44 -5.15 13.07
N GLY A 48 -11.12 -3.99 13.12
CA GLY A 48 -10.79 -2.92 14.07
C GLY A 48 -11.70 -1.70 13.93
N GLY A 49 -11.63 -0.74 14.84
CA GLY A 49 -12.47 0.48 14.87
C GLY A 49 -12.18 1.50 13.75
N GLY A 50 -11.76 1.02 12.58
CA GLY A 50 -11.42 1.79 11.38
C GLY A 50 -12.52 1.72 10.30
N PRO A 51 -12.15 1.87 9.02
CA PRO A 51 -13.13 1.85 7.93
C PRO A 51 -13.85 0.49 7.86
N VAL A 52 -15.13 0.53 7.50
CA VAL A 52 -15.97 -0.67 7.38
C VAL A 52 -15.46 -1.57 6.26
N GLU A 53 -14.99 -0.98 5.16
CA GLU A 53 -14.45 -1.71 4.03
C GLU A 53 -13.40 -0.87 3.29
N VAL A 54 -12.39 -1.55 2.78
CA VAL A 54 -11.24 -0.97 2.07
C VAL A 54 -11.10 -1.68 0.73
N ALA A 55 -10.94 -0.92 -0.34
CA ALA A 55 -10.65 -1.39 -1.68
C ALA A 55 -9.28 -0.89 -2.12
N TYR A 56 -8.51 -1.73 -2.78
CA TYR A 56 -7.21 -1.35 -3.36
C TYR A 56 -7.31 -1.36 -4.87
N LEU A 57 -6.81 -0.32 -5.51
CA LEU A 57 -6.91 -0.07 -6.94
C LEU A 57 -5.53 0.20 -7.51
N ARG A 58 -5.30 -0.18 -8.77
CA ARG A 58 -4.10 0.21 -9.51
C ARG A 58 -4.09 1.68 -9.90
N ARG A 59 -5.26 2.31 -10.03
CA ARG A 59 -5.40 3.69 -10.49
C ARG A 59 -6.39 4.47 -9.64
N ARG A 60 -6.20 5.78 -9.57
CA ARG A 60 -7.09 6.66 -8.80
C ARG A 60 -8.42 6.87 -9.54
N PRO A 61 -9.57 6.58 -8.92
CA PRO A 61 -10.87 6.92 -9.47
C PRO A 61 -11.14 8.43 -9.36
N PRO A 62 -12.03 8.99 -10.19
CA PRO A 62 -12.39 10.40 -10.13
C PRO A 62 -13.10 10.72 -8.82
N ASP A 63 -12.88 11.93 -8.29
CA ASP A 63 -13.47 12.35 -7.02
C ASP A 63 -15.01 12.35 -7.07
N GLU A 64 -15.63 12.61 -8.24
CA GLU A 64 -17.09 12.52 -8.43
C GLU A 64 -17.68 11.14 -8.09
N LEU A 65 -16.98 10.05 -8.47
CA LEU A 65 -17.38 8.68 -8.16
C LEU A 65 -17.22 8.40 -6.66
N LEU A 66 -16.14 8.91 -6.08
CA LEU A 66 -15.86 8.77 -4.66
C LEU A 66 -16.94 9.48 -3.83
N ASP A 67 -17.25 10.73 -4.17
CA ASP A 67 -18.27 11.55 -3.51
C ASP A 67 -19.68 10.95 -3.68
N GLU A 68 -20.03 10.42 -4.86
CA GLU A 68 -21.33 9.76 -5.10
C GLU A 68 -21.57 8.57 -4.15
N HIS A 69 -20.49 7.91 -3.73
CA HIS A 69 -20.54 6.70 -2.93
C HIS A 69 -20.05 6.88 -1.49
N ASP A 70 -19.80 8.11 -1.04
CA ASP A 70 -19.20 8.43 0.27
C ASP A 70 -17.91 7.63 0.52
N LEU A 71 -17.03 7.63 -0.48
CA LEU A 71 -15.73 6.95 -0.46
C LEU A 71 -14.60 7.97 -0.35
N ARG A 72 -13.47 7.55 0.22
CA ARG A 72 -12.26 8.36 0.34
C ARG A 72 -11.10 7.61 -0.29
N ALA A 73 -10.49 8.16 -1.34
CA ALA A 73 -9.27 7.63 -1.90
C ALA A 73 -8.04 8.27 -1.26
N THR A 74 -7.05 7.46 -0.91
CA THR A 74 -5.71 7.88 -0.53
C THR A 74 -4.71 7.05 -1.32
N THR A 75 -3.67 7.69 -1.85
CA THR A 75 -2.53 6.96 -2.42
C THR A 75 -1.75 6.36 -1.26
N VAL A 76 -1.49 5.05 -1.33
CA VAL A 76 -0.65 4.34 -0.37
C VAL A 76 0.59 3.86 -1.12
N HIS A 77 1.72 4.43 -0.73
CA HIS A 77 3.02 3.90 -1.13
C HIS A 77 3.25 2.60 -0.36
N ARG A 78 3.57 1.53 -1.09
CA ARG A 78 4.01 0.27 -0.49
C ARG A 78 5.50 0.15 -0.71
N GLU A 79 6.27 -0.07 0.35
CA GLU A 79 7.68 -0.39 0.20
C GLU A 79 7.85 -1.89 0.35
N LEU A 80 8.51 -2.51 -0.63
CA LEU A 80 8.81 -3.93 -0.60
C LEU A 80 10.30 -4.08 -0.33
N TRP A 81 10.63 -4.94 0.62
CA TRP A 81 11.98 -5.23 1.06
C TRP A 81 12.18 -6.74 0.99
N ARG A 82 13.35 -7.18 0.54
CA ARG A 82 13.70 -8.61 0.47
C ARG A 82 15.05 -8.86 1.10
N ASP A 83 15.17 -9.91 1.88
CA ASP A 83 16.46 -10.34 2.42
C ASP A 83 17.11 -11.47 1.60
N HIS A 84 18.30 -11.89 2.05
CA HIS A 84 19.06 -12.99 1.47
C HIS A 84 18.38 -14.37 1.51
N ASP A 85 17.41 -14.59 2.41
CA ASP A 85 16.59 -15.81 2.51
C ASP A 85 15.28 -15.72 1.69
N ASP A 86 15.15 -14.74 0.79
CA ASP A 86 13.96 -14.48 -0.06
C ASP A 86 12.70 -14.09 0.74
N ARG A 87 12.85 -13.66 2.00
CA ARG A 87 11.75 -13.22 2.84
C ARG A 87 11.25 -11.85 2.38
N LEU A 88 9.95 -11.72 2.17
CA LEU A 88 9.35 -10.48 1.66
C LEU A 88 8.74 -9.65 2.80
N VAL A 89 9.23 -8.44 3.01
CA VAL A 89 8.65 -7.48 3.94
C VAL A 89 7.99 -6.36 3.14
N GLU A 90 6.67 -6.28 3.24
CA GLU A 90 5.85 -5.25 2.64
C GLU A 90 5.43 -4.25 3.72
N VAL A 91 6.00 -3.06 3.67
CA VAL A 91 5.66 -1.97 4.58
C VAL A 91 4.55 -1.14 3.93
N ARG A 92 3.39 -1.10 4.58
CA ARG A 92 2.28 -0.20 4.24
C ARG A 92 2.07 0.78 5.39
N PRO A 93 1.50 1.97 5.14
CA PRO A 93 1.31 2.98 6.18
C PRO A 93 0.45 2.53 7.37
N GLU A 94 -0.34 1.48 7.22
CA GLU A 94 -1.29 1.02 8.25
C GLU A 94 -0.98 -0.37 8.79
N THR A 95 -0.12 -1.11 8.11
CA THR A 95 0.20 -2.49 8.45
C THR A 95 1.49 -2.90 7.76
N VAL A 96 2.24 -3.79 8.39
CA VAL A 96 3.38 -4.44 7.77
C VAL A 96 2.97 -5.87 7.47
N LEU A 97 3.36 -6.38 6.30
CA LEU A 97 3.16 -7.78 5.95
C LEU A 97 4.52 -8.43 5.76
N ILE A 98 4.74 -9.56 6.43
CA ILE A 98 5.94 -10.37 6.24
C ILE A 98 5.51 -11.68 5.59
N ASP A 99 6.02 -11.97 4.40
CA ASP A 99 5.62 -13.08 3.54
C ASP A 99 4.09 -13.13 3.29
N GLY A 100 3.49 -11.95 3.14
CA GLY A 100 2.04 -11.78 2.97
C GLY A 100 1.22 -11.98 4.25
N THR A 101 1.87 -12.16 5.41
CA THR A 101 1.21 -12.27 6.71
C THR A 101 1.24 -10.93 7.44
N PRO A 102 0.09 -10.34 7.80
CA PRO A 102 0.08 -9.09 8.57
C PRO A 102 0.71 -9.28 9.94
N THR A 103 1.46 -8.26 10.37
CA THR A 103 2.15 -8.21 11.65
C THR A 103 1.75 -6.94 12.40
N ASP A 104 1.86 -7.00 13.73
CA ASP A 104 1.63 -5.88 14.65
C ASP A 104 2.82 -4.90 14.72
N ILE A 105 3.87 -5.11 13.91
CA ILE A 105 5.03 -4.21 13.84
C ILE A 105 4.64 -2.91 13.13
N ASP A 106 5.01 -1.78 13.72
CA ASP A 106 4.82 -0.47 13.12
C ASP A 106 5.65 -0.32 11.83
N PRO A 107 5.14 0.38 10.80
CA PRO A 107 5.85 0.52 9.52
C PRO A 107 7.20 1.20 9.63
N GLU A 108 7.36 2.15 10.56
CA GLU A 108 8.65 2.79 10.82
C GLU A 108 9.65 1.81 11.45
N GLU A 109 9.20 0.99 12.40
CA GLU A 109 10.03 -0.04 13.04
C GLU A 109 10.43 -1.12 12.03
N ALA A 110 9.51 -1.58 11.19
CA ALA A 110 9.81 -2.55 10.14
C ALA A 110 10.85 -2.04 9.13
N ARG A 111 10.81 -0.76 8.76
CA ARG A 111 11.83 -0.15 7.89
C ARG A 111 13.21 -0.13 8.57
N GLU A 112 13.25 0.19 9.86
CA GLU A 112 14.51 0.20 10.63
C GLU A 112 15.08 -1.21 10.79
N GLU A 113 14.24 -2.19 11.10
CA GLU A 113 14.63 -3.61 11.18
C GLU A 113 15.11 -4.12 9.82
N ALA A 114 14.38 -3.85 8.74
CA ALA A 114 14.76 -4.23 7.38
C ALA A 114 16.16 -3.69 7.03
N ARG A 115 16.44 -2.42 7.35
CA ARG A 115 17.77 -1.82 7.12
C ARG A 115 18.86 -2.43 7.98
N THR A 116 18.54 -2.77 9.23
CA THR A 116 19.49 -3.33 10.21
C THR A 116 19.87 -4.76 9.86
N GLU A 117 18.88 -5.56 9.45
CA GLU A 117 19.03 -6.96 9.05
C GLU A 117 19.60 -7.11 7.63
N GLY A 118 19.69 -6.01 6.87
CA GLY A 118 20.31 -5.98 5.53
C GLY A 118 19.37 -6.36 4.40
N TYR A 119 18.06 -6.14 4.56
CA TYR A 119 17.10 -6.28 3.48
C TYR A 119 17.36 -5.22 2.41
N GLU A 120 17.20 -5.62 1.15
CA GLU A 120 17.32 -4.75 -0.02
C GLU A 120 15.92 -4.29 -0.46
N PRO A 121 15.70 -2.99 -0.73
CA PRO A 121 14.44 -2.53 -1.27
C PRO A 121 14.23 -3.10 -2.69
N ILE A 122 13.01 -3.52 -2.97
CA ILE A 122 12.60 -4.03 -4.27
C ILE A 122 11.92 -2.90 -5.03
N ASP A 123 12.57 -2.44 -6.10
CA ASP A 123 11.90 -1.74 -7.18
C ASP A 123 11.03 -2.75 -7.94
N VAL A 124 9.74 -2.79 -7.59
CA VAL A 124 8.79 -3.55 -8.41
C VAL A 124 8.45 -2.65 -9.58
N PRO A 125 8.73 -3.04 -10.83
CA PRO A 125 8.31 -2.25 -11.97
C PRO A 125 6.78 -2.08 -11.92
N ASP A 126 6.30 -0.85 -12.11
CA ASP A 126 4.91 -0.59 -12.43
C ASP A 126 4.50 -1.52 -13.58
N ASP A 127 3.67 -2.52 -13.24
CA ASP A 127 3.20 -3.53 -14.17
C ASP A 127 2.33 -2.82 -15.23
N GLU A 128 2.90 -2.59 -16.42
CA GLU A 128 2.32 -1.91 -17.61
C GLU A 128 0.91 -2.39 -17.99
#